data_AF-A0A2V9J8C8-F1
#
_entry.id   AF-A0A2V9J8C8-F1
#
_cell.length_a   1.000
_cell.length_b   1.000
_cell.length_c   1.000
_cell.angle_alpha   90.00
_cell.angle_beta   90.00
_cell.angle_gamma   90.00
#
_symmetry.space_group_name_H-M   'P 1'
#
loop_
_entity.id
_entity.type
_entity.pdbx_description
1 polymer ?
#
loop_
_entity_poly.entity_id
_entity_poly.type
_entity_poly.pdbx_seq_one_letter_code
_entity_poly.pdbx_strand_id
1 'polypeptide(L)'
;MGLHPVAGLNDDDDVAGWSADGRSLYVYRRGEMPFHVFRLDLSTARKEPLRVVTSTDTSGAERSYILFTPDARAYAYQVGRPLCDLYLVEGLK
;
A
#
# COMPACT_ATOMS: atom_id res chain seq x y z
N MET A 1 -7.56 -13.30 23.74
CA MET A 1 -7.94 -12.84 22.39
C MET A 1 -6.67 -12.90 21.55
N GLY A 2 -6.56 -13.87 20.64
CA GLY A 2 -5.36 -14.08 19.82
C GLY A 2 -5.43 -13.31 18.51
N LEU A 3 -4.28 -12.95 17.96
CA LEU A 3 -4.20 -12.47 16.58
C LEU A 3 -4.31 -13.68 15.66
N HIS A 4 -5.21 -13.61 14.68
CA HIS A 4 -5.37 -14.64 13.66
C HIS A 4 -4.88 -14.11 12.32
N PRO A 5 -4.05 -14.87 11.57
CA PRO A 5 -3.67 -14.51 10.21
C PRO A 5 -4.90 -14.34 9.32
N VAL A 6 -4.86 -13.37 8.41
CA VAL A 6 -5.88 -13.19 7.38
C VAL A 6 -5.44 -13.97 6.15
N ALA A 7 -6.19 -15.00 5.77
CA ALA A 7 -5.89 -15.78 4.58
C ALA A 7 -5.91 -14.90 3.32
N GLY A 8 -4.89 -15.05 2.47
CA GLY A 8 -4.74 -14.27 1.25
C GLY A 8 -4.09 -12.89 1.43
N LEU A 9 -3.84 -12.44 2.68
CA LEU A 9 -3.00 -11.29 2.98
C LEU A 9 -1.54 -11.75 3.12
N ASN A 10 -0.64 -11.12 2.37
CA ASN A 10 0.79 -11.41 2.38
C ASN A 10 1.52 -10.49 3.36
N ASP A 11 2.73 -10.88 3.78
CA ASP A 11 3.56 -10.11 4.72
C ASP A 11 3.97 -8.72 4.20
N ASP A 12 3.93 -8.53 2.88
CA ASP A 12 4.26 -7.28 2.21
C ASP A 12 3.03 -6.47 1.77
N ASP A 13 1.82 -6.93 2.10
CA ASP A 13 0.61 -6.13 1.90
C ASP A 13 0.38 -5.19 3.09
N ASP A 14 0.00 -3.96 2.77
CA ASP A 14 -0.63 -3.03 3.70
C ASP A 14 -2.14 -2.93 3.39
N VAL A 15 -2.93 -2.60 4.42
CA VAL A 15 -4.38 -2.42 4.32
C VAL A 15 -4.71 -0.95 4.07
N ALA A 16 -5.32 -0.67 2.93
CA ALA A 16 -5.85 0.65 2.55
C ALA A 16 -7.24 0.94 3.13
N GLY A 17 -7.95 -0.07 3.63
CA GLY A 17 -9.25 0.11 4.28
C GLY A 17 -10.14 -1.13 4.22
N TRP A 18 -11.35 -0.98 4.73
CA TRP A 18 -12.40 -2.01 4.73
C TRP A 18 -13.52 -1.64 3.77
N SER A 19 -14.15 -2.62 3.14
CA SER A 19 -15.45 -2.40 2.49
C SER A 19 -16.54 -2.12 3.53
N ALA A 20 -17.58 -1.38 3.12
CA ALA A 20 -18.67 -0.98 4.01
C ALA A 20 -19.41 -2.16 4.69
N ASP A 21 -19.44 -3.33 4.03
CA ASP A 21 -20.06 -4.56 4.54
C ASP A 21 -19.12 -5.41 5.42
N GLY A 22 -17.86 -4.98 5.61
CA GLY A 22 -16.85 -5.71 6.38
C GLY A 22 -16.40 -7.04 5.77
N ARG A 23 -16.79 -7.34 4.52
CA ARG A 23 -16.47 -8.62 3.86
C ARG A 23 -15.15 -8.59 3.10
N SER A 24 -14.60 -7.41 2.87
CA SER A 24 -13.38 -7.26 2.10
C SER A 24 -12.43 -6.24 2.70
N LEU A 25 -11.15 -6.47 2.47
CA LEU A 25 -10.08 -5.49 2.66
C LEU A 25 -9.66 -4.91 1.32
N TYR A 26 -9.34 -3.62 1.30
CA TYR A 26 -8.57 -3.03 0.22
C TYR A 26 -7.10 -3.12 0.61
N VAL A 27 -6.28 -3.72 -0.23
CA VAL A 27 -4.87 -4.03 0.08
C VAL A 27 -3.98 -3.62 -1.07
N TYR A 28 -2.74 -3.26 -0.77
CA TYR A 28 -1.72 -2.92 -1.75
C TYR A 28 -0.35 -3.35 -1.21
N ARG A 29 0.63 -3.51 -2.10
CA ARG A 29 1.97 -3.88 -1.69
C ARG A 29 2.71 -2.68 -1.10
N ARG A 30 3.29 -2.85 0.08
CA ARG A 30 4.07 -1.83 0.77
C ARG A 30 5.27 -1.39 -0.05
N GLY A 31 5.48 -0.08 -0.14
CA GLY A 31 6.64 0.50 -0.83
C GLY A 31 6.57 0.47 -2.36
N GLU A 32 5.44 0.04 -2.94
CA GLU A 32 5.23 0.04 -4.38
C GLU A 32 4.61 1.38 -4.85
N MET A 33 5.13 1.92 -5.97
CA MET A 33 4.53 3.02 -6.72
C MET A 33 4.67 2.70 -8.22
N PRO A 34 3.57 2.68 -9.01
CA PRO A 34 2.21 3.00 -8.62
C PRO A 34 1.61 2.00 -7.61
N PHE A 35 0.64 2.44 -6.82
CA PHE A 35 -0.14 1.57 -5.95
C PHE A 35 -1.04 0.66 -6.80
N HIS A 36 -0.74 -0.63 -6.83
CA HIS A 36 -1.66 -1.65 -7.32
C HIS A 36 -2.57 -2.09 -6.16
N VAL A 37 -3.82 -1.62 -6.19
CA VAL A 37 -4.80 -1.88 -5.13
C VAL A 37 -5.69 -3.05 -5.53
N PHE A 38 -5.82 -4.00 -4.61
CA PHE A 38 -6.66 -5.18 -4.75
C PHE A 38 -7.77 -5.15 -3.71
N ARG A 39 -8.91 -5.75 -4.03
CA ARG A 39 -9.95 -6.12 -3.08
C ARG A 39 -9.71 -7.58 -2.67
N LEU A 40 -9.44 -7.82 -1.40
CA LEU A 40 -9.34 -9.15 -0.81
C LEU A 40 -10.71 -9.54 -0.22
N ASP A 41 -11.36 -10.55 -0.79
CA ASP A 41 -12.55 -11.15 -0.19
C ASP A 41 -12.14 -12.10 0.95
N LEU A 42 -12.64 -11.84 2.15
CA LEU A 42 -12.24 -12.55 3.37
C LEU A 42 -12.84 -13.96 3.47
N SER A 43 -13.92 -14.24 2.74
CA SER A 43 -14.56 -15.56 2.75
C SER A 43 -13.86 -16.56 1.81
N THR A 44 -13.26 -16.04 0.74
CA THR A 44 -12.62 -16.86 -0.29
C THR A 44 -11.09 -16.74 -0.31
N ALA A 45 -10.53 -15.80 0.44
CA ALA A 45 -9.10 -15.45 0.45
C ALA A 45 -8.56 -15.03 -0.94
N ARG A 46 -9.44 -14.52 -1.83
CA ARG A 46 -9.08 -14.12 -3.19
C ARG A 46 -8.89 -12.62 -3.29
N LYS A 47 -7.80 -12.22 -3.95
CA LYS A 47 -7.53 -10.84 -4.37
C LYS A 47 -8.04 -10.60 -5.78
N GLU A 48 -8.80 -9.54 -5.96
CA GLU A 48 -9.25 -9.05 -7.25
C GLU A 48 -8.69 -7.65 -7.50
N PRO A 49 -8.15 -7.34 -8.69
CA PRO A 49 -7.69 -5.99 -9.00
C PRO A 49 -8.82 -4.97 -8.84
N LEU A 50 -8.56 -3.89 -8.11
CA LEU A 50 -9.54 -2.82 -7.86
C LEU A 50 -9.17 -1.54 -8.61
N ARG A 51 -7.93 -1.07 -8.45
CA ARG A 51 -7.48 0.21 -9.01
C ARG A 51 -5.96 0.28 -9.07
N VAL A 52 -5.45 1.10 -9.99
CA VAL A 52 -4.05 1.53 -10.00
C VAL A 52 -4.01 3.04 -9.74
N VAL A 53 -3.20 3.47 -8.78
CA VAL A 53 -3.08 4.89 -8.39
C VAL A 53 -1.61 5.28 -8.38
N THR A 54 -1.25 6.38 -9.05
CA THR A 54 0.10 6.93 -9.04
C THR A 54 0.10 8.38 -8.57
N SER A 55 1.20 8.82 -7.98
CA SER A 55 1.48 10.25 -7.84
C SER A 55 1.95 10.82 -9.18
N THR A 56 1.77 12.13 -9.38
CA THR A 56 2.26 12.85 -10.56
C THR A 56 3.78 12.94 -10.63
N ASP A 57 4.47 12.72 -9.50
CA ASP A 57 5.92 12.61 -9.43
C ASP A 57 6.32 11.50 -8.46
N THR A 58 7.05 10.52 -8.98
CA THR A 58 7.49 9.32 -8.25
C THR A 58 8.95 9.42 -7.82
N SER A 59 9.65 10.49 -8.19
CA SER A 59 11.07 10.67 -7.90
C SER A 59 11.29 10.76 -6.38
N GLY A 60 12.14 9.87 -5.86
CA GLY A 60 12.42 9.78 -4.42
C GLY A 60 11.23 9.36 -3.57
N ALA A 61 10.15 8.84 -4.17
CA ALA A 61 9.01 8.31 -3.43
C ALA A 61 9.43 7.07 -2.63
N GLU A 62 9.34 7.18 -1.31
CA GLU A 62 9.63 6.10 -0.37
C GLU A 62 8.57 6.14 0.75
N ARG A 63 8.27 5.00 1.39
CA ARG A 63 7.31 4.95 2.53
C ARG A 63 5.96 5.62 2.21
N SER A 64 5.42 5.30 1.04
CA SER A 64 4.14 5.81 0.57
C SER A 64 3.00 4.87 0.95
N TYR A 65 1.82 5.41 1.27
CA TYR A 65 0.62 4.63 1.59
C TYR A 65 -0.64 5.28 1.02
N ILE A 66 -1.70 4.49 0.88
CA ILE A 66 -2.99 4.90 0.33
C ILE A 66 -4.13 4.39 1.21
N LEU A 67 -5.17 5.19 1.37
CA LEU A 67 -6.40 4.86 2.09
C LEU A 67 -7.62 5.07 1.19
N PHE A 68 -8.61 4.19 1.31
CA PHE A 68 -9.86 4.24 0.53
C PHE A 68 -11.08 4.48 1.41
N THR A 69 -12.10 5.12 0.85
CA THR A 69 -13.44 5.13 1.44
C THR A 69 -14.06 3.72 1.41
N PRO A 70 -14.99 3.38 2.31
CA PRO A 70 -15.56 2.02 2.36
C PRO A 70 -16.34 1.57 1.12
N ASP A 71 -16.70 2.49 0.23
CA ASP A 71 -17.32 2.22 -1.07
C ASP A 71 -16.31 2.23 -2.25
N ALA A 72 -15.02 2.40 -1.95
CA ALA A 72 -13.91 2.54 -2.87
C ALA A 72 -14.05 3.64 -3.94
N ARG A 73 -14.92 4.63 -3.71
CA ARG A 73 -15.16 5.72 -4.67
C ARG A 73 -14.14 6.84 -4.56
N ALA A 74 -13.60 7.08 -3.38
CA ALA A 74 -12.57 8.06 -3.13
C ALA A 74 -11.39 7.45 -2.40
N TYR A 75 -10.23 8.09 -2.54
CA TYR A 75 -8.99 7.69 -1.89
C TYR A 75 -8.15 8.92 -1.56
N ALA A 76 -7.29 8.78 -0.56
CA ALA A 76 -6.22 9.72 -0.25
C ALA A 76 -4.91 8.94 -0.16
N TYR A 77 -3.82 9.54 -0.64
CA TYR A 77 -2.50 8.93 -0.57
C TYR A 77 -1.49 9.91 0.02
N GLN A 78 -0.46 9.36 0.66
CA GLN A 78 0.70 10.10 1.12
C GLN A 78 1.94 9.55 0.41
N VAL A 79 2.74 10.43 -0.17
CA VAL A 79 4.06 10.08 -0.70
C VAL A 79 5.12 10.59 0.25
N GLY A 80 5.86 9.67 0.87
CA GLY A 80 7.03 10.02 1.65
C GLY A 80 8.20 10.30 0.72
N ARG A 81 9.03 11.30 1.03
CA ARG A 81 10.27 11.57 0.30
C ARG A 81 11.35 11.95 1.31
N PRO A 82 12.19 11.00 1.76
CA PRO A 82 13.37 11.39 2.49
C PRO A 82 14.27 12.20 1.57
N LEU A 83 14.72 13.35 2.06
CA LEU A 83 15.85 14.04 1.48
C LEU A 83 17.10 13.35 1.99
N CYS A 84 17.93 12.87 1.07
CA CYS A 84 19.21 12.24 1.36
C CYS A 84 20.32 13.08 0.71
N ASP A 85 21.36 13.39 1.48
CA ASP A 85 22.58 13.97 0.94
C ASP A 85 23.50 12.85 0.44
N LEU A 86 24.01 12.99 -0.78
CA LEU A 86 24.98 12.06 -1.36
C LEU A 86 26.38 12.62 -1.14
N TYR A 87 27.19 11.91 -0.35
CA TYR A 87 28.60 12.22 -0.14
C TYR A 87 29.48 11.25 -0.93
N LEU A 88 30.45 11.78 -1.66
CA LEU A 88 31.56 11.01 -2.23
C LEU A 88 32.79 11.20 -1.33
N VAL A 89 33.34 10.11 -0.81
CA VAL A 89 34.59 10.13 -0.03
C VAL A 89 35.68 9.44 -0.82
N GLU A 90 36.77 10.16 -1.09
CA GLU A 90 37.96 9.65 -1.75
C GLU A 90 39.16 9.70 -0.78
N GLY A 91 40.03 8.69 -0.84
CA GLY A 91 41.31 8.73 -0.10
C GLY A 91 41.23 8.52 1.42
N LEU A 92 40.21 7.81 1.93
CA LEU A 92 40.16 7.38 3.33
C LEU A 92 41.37 6.49 3.64
N LYS A 93 42.18 6.87 4.64
CA LYS A 93 43.36 6.13 5.13
C LYS A 93 43.05 5.43 6.45
#